data_AF-A0A2G9MGH1-F1
#
_entry.id   AF-A0A2G9MGH1-F1
#
_cell.length_a   1.000
_cell.length_b   1.000
_cell.length_c   1.000
_cell.angle_alpha   90.00
_cell.angle_beta   90.00
_cell.angle_gamma   90.00
#
_symmetry.space_group_name_H-M   'P 1'
#
loop_
_entity.id
_entity.type
_entity.pdbx_description
1 polymer ?
#
loop_
_entity_poly.entity_id
_entity_poly.type
_entity_poly.pdbx_seq_one_letter_code
_entity_poly.pdbx_strand_id
1 'polypeptide(L)' 'MLNEQRLVNMVKKKEAFLTLLEELDRTGKLRKKSYKERVNFTIDEEIVQKFKAYCKENNINMSKQIESLLKEYLKK' A
#
# COMPACT_ATOMS: atom_id res chain seq x y z
N MET A 1 19.66 -17.10 30.40
CA MET A 1 19.96 -15.75 29.89
C MET A 1 19.95 -15.79 28.37
N LEU A 2 19.34 -14.80 27.71
CA LEU A 2 19.39 -14.69 26.25
C LEU A 2 20.84 -14.39 25.82
N ASN A 3 21.39 -15.19 24.91
CA ASN A 3 22.67 -14.90 24.27
C ASN A 3 22.52 -13.62 23.44
N GLU A 4 23.47 -12.69 23.56
CA GLU A 4 23.53 -11.42 22.84
C GLU A 4 23.29 -11.57 21.33
N GLN A 5 23.89 -12.61 20.71
CA GLN A 5 23.70 -12.90 19.29
C GLN A 5 22.24 -13.22 18.93
N ARG A 6 21.53 -13.94 19.82
CA ARG A 6 20.10 -14.27 19.63
C ARG A 6 19.24 -13.03 19.77
N LEU A 7 19.58 -12.14 20.70
CA LEU A 7 18.91 -10.86 20.92
C LEU A 7 19.01 -9.96 19.69
N VAL A 8 20.22 -9.78 19.15
CA VAL A 8 20.45 -8.99 17.92
C VAL A 8 19.65 -9.57 16.75
N ASN A 9 19.64 -10.89 16.58
CA ASN A 9 18.88 -11.54 15.52
C ASN A 9 17.37 -11.37 15.68
N MET A 10 16.85 -11.39 16.91
CA MET A 10 15.43 -11.12 17.19
C MET A 10 15.04 -9.68 16.87
N VAL A 11 15.89 -8.72 17.25
CA VAL A 11 15.69 -7.29 16.96
C VAL A 11 15.66 -7.06 15.46
N LYS A 12 16.66 -7.56 14.72
CA LYS A 12 16.70 -7.46 13.25
C LYS A 12 15.47 -8.07 12.58
N LYS A 13 15.03 -9.25 13.04
CA LYS A 13 13.85 -9.93 12.48
C LYS A 13 12.54 -9.15 12.72
N LYS A 14 12.51 -8.25 13.70
CA LYS A 14 11.33 -7.49 14.11
C LYS A 14 11.49 -5.99 13.90
N GLU A 15 12.49 -5.55 13.15
CA GLU A 15 12.83 -4.15 12.91
C GLU A 15 11.61 -3.31 12.49
N ALA A 16 10.86 -3.77 11.49
CA ALA A 16 9.64 -3.08 11.03
C ALA A 16 8.57 -2.90 12.12
N PHE A 17 8.49 -3.82 13.08
CA PHE A 17 7.57 -3.71 14.22
C PHE A 17 8.11 -2.73 15.27
N LEU A 18 9.42 -2.71 15.51
CA LEU A 18 10.07 -1.78 16.44
C LEU A 18 9.98 -0.33 15.93
N THR A 19 10.18 -0.10 14.64
CA THR A 19 9.97 1.23 14.02
C THR A 19 8.53 1.69 14.15
N LEU A 20 7.56 0.78 14.02
CA LEU A 20 6.14 1.09 14.20
C LEU A 20 5.81 1.50 15.65
N LEU A 21 6.45 0.87 16.62
CA LEU A 21 6.32 1.22 18.04
C LEU A 21 6.98 2.56 18.35
N GLU A 22 8.16 2.83 17.79
CA GLU A 22 8.85 4.11 17.93
C GLU A 22 8.01 5.27 17.37
N GLU A 23 7.33 5.06 16.22
CA GLU A 23 6.39 6.03 15.66
C GLU A 23 5.16 6.26 16.56
N LEU A 24 4.65 5.20 17.21
CA LEU A 24 3.56 5.28 18.17
C LEU A 24 3.95 6.12 19.38
N ASP A 25 5.11 5.86 19.98
CA ASP A 25 5.60 6.60 21.15
C ASP A 25 5.80 8.08 20.82
N ARG A 26 6.32 8.38 19.62
CA ARG A 26 6.55 9.76 19.18
C ARG A 26 5.26 10.53 18.88
N THR A 27 4.24 9.88 18.32
CA THR A 27 3.07 10.58 17.74
C THR A 27 1.74 10.30 18.46
N GLY A 28 1.73 9.36 19.40
CA GLY A 28 0.52 8.85 20.06
C GLY A 28 -0.43 8.09 19.11
N LYS A 29 -0.01 7.80 17.87
CA LYS A 29 -0.84 7.16 16.85
C LYS A 29 -0.05 6.09 16.09
N LEU A 30 -0.61 4.89 15.99
CA LEU A 30 -0.11 3.88 15.05
C LEU A 30 -0.40 4.37 13.64
N ARG A 31 0.61 4.39 12.75
CA ARG A 31 0.39 4.65 11.32
C ARG A 31 -0.73 3.71 10.84
N LYS A 32 -1.85 4.28 10.38
CA LYS A 32 -2.94 3.50 9.82
C LYS A 32 -2.39 2.68 8.66
N LYS A 33 -2.58 1.36 8.74
CA LYS A 33 -2.31 0.34 7.72
C LYS A 33 -3.18 0.51 6.45
N SER A 34 -3.50 1.74 6.07
CA SER A 34 -4.02 2.04 4.74
C SER A 34 -2.80 2.26 3.85
N TYR A 35 -2.22 1.18 3.34
CA TYR A 35 -1.13 1.23 2.35
C TYR A 35 -1.56 1.84 0.99
N LYS A 36 -2.78 2.35 0.88
CA LYS A 36 -3.27 3.02 -0.32
C LYS A 36 -2.99 4.52 -0.19
N GLU A 37 -2.07 5.00 -1.01
CA GLU A 37 -1.85 6.42 -1.21
C GLU A 37 -2.85 6.96 -2.25
N ARG A 38 -3.39 8.15 -1.99
CA ARG A 38 -4.24 8.83 -2.97
C ARG A 38 -3.33 9.60 -3.92
N VAL A 39 -3.37 9.23 -5.20
CA VAL A 39 -2.65 9.92 -6.27
C VAL A 39 -3.64 10.65 -7.15
N ASN A 40 -3.37 11.91 -7.47
CA ASN A 40 -4.14 12.68 -8.45
C ASN A 40 -3.32 12.73 -9.74
N PHE A 41 -3.91 12.30 -10.85
CA PHE A 41 -3.30 12.36 -12.17
C PHE A 41 -4.36 12.69 -13.21
N THR A 42 -3.92 13.26 -14.32
CA THR A 42 -4.78 13.62 -15.44
C THR A 42 -4.83 12.46 -16.43
N ILE A 43 -6.02 12.21 -16.99
CA ILE A 43 -6.28 11.23 -18.04
C ILE A 43 -7.18 11.92 -19.06
N ASP A 44 -7.00 11.62 -20.34
CA ASP A 44 -7.89 12.12 -21.39
C ASP A 44 -9.36 11.80 -21.10
N GLU A 45 -10.22 12.79 -21.34
CA GLU A 45 -11.64 12.73 -21.02
C GLU A 45 -12.33 11.55 -21.72
N GLU A 46 -12.06 11.34 -23.01
CA GLU A 46 -12.65 10.25 -23.79
C GLU A 46 -12.29 8.87 -23.20
N ILE A 47 -11.04 8.70 -22.75
CA ILE A 47 -10.56 7.46 -22.12
C ILE A 47 -11.27 7.25 -20.78
N VAL A 48 -11.42 8.30 -19.98
CA VAL A 48 -12.14 8.20 -18.69
C VAL A 48 -13.59 7.80 -18.88
N GLN A 49 -14.27 8.36 -19.88
CA GLN A 49 -15.67 8.02 -20.17
C GLN A 49 -15.81 6.55 -20.60
N LYS A 50 -14.98 6.10 -21.54
CA LYS A 50 -14.93 4.70 -21.97
C LYS A 50 -14.63 3.75 -20.81
N PHE A 51 -13.65 4.08 -19.98
CA PHE A 51 -13.26 3.26 -18.83
C PHE A 51 -14.34 3.20 -17.76
N LYS A 52 -15.04 4.31 -17.50
CA LYS A 52 -16.20 4.36 -16.59
C LYS A 52 -17.34 3.47 -17.09
N ALA A 53 -17.69 3.58 -18.38
CA ALA A 53 -18.73 2.78 -18.99
C ALA A 53 -18.39 1.28 -18.87
N TYR A 54 -17.17 0.91 -19.26
CA TYR A 54 -16.66 -0.46 -19.12
C TYR A 54 -16.76 -0.99 -17.69
N CYS A 55 -16.30 -0.20 -16.69
CA CYS A 55 -16.38 -0.62 -15.30
C CYS A 55 -17.82 -0.79 -14.82
N LYS A 56 -18.74 0.09 -15.27
CA LYS A 56 -20.16 0.03 -14.91
C LYS A 56 -20.84 -1.20 -15.51
N GLU A 57 -20.63 -1.47 -16.80
CA GLU A 57 -21.22 -2.61 -17.51
C GLU A 57 -20.78 -3.95 -16.91
N ASN A 58 -19.53 -4.02 -16.44
CA ASN A 58 -18.95 -5.24 -15.86
C ASN A 58 -19.06 -5.30 -14.32
N ASN A 59 -19.71 -4.34 -13.67
CA ASN A 59 -19.82 -4.23 -12.21
C ASN A 59 -18.45 -4.26 -11.49
N ILE A 60 -17.46 -3.58 -12.06
CA ILE A 60 -16.07 -3.51 -11.58
C ILE A 60 -15.82 -2.19 -10.84
N ASN A 61 -15.10 -2.27 -9.71
CA ASN A 61 -14.59 -1.07 -9.04
C ASN A 61 -13.42 -0.45 -9.82
N MET A 62 -13.57 0.80 -10.29
CA MET A 62 -12.55 1.52 -11.05
C MET A 62 -11.17 1.51 -10.39
N SER A 63 -11.08 1.84 -9.10
CA SER A 63 -9.79 1.91 -8.39
C SER A 63 -9.10 0.55 -8.33
N LYS A 64 -9.88 -0.52 -8.14
CA LYS A 64 -9.36 -1.90 -8.16
C LYS A 64 -8.84 -2.28 -9.55
N GLN A 65 -9.55 -1.88 -10.61
CA GLN A 65 -9.13 -2.15 -11.98
C GLN A 65 -7.85 -1.41 -12.36
N ILE A 66 -7.75 -0.11 -12.02
CA ILE A 66 -6.53 0.68 -12.23
C ILE A 66 -5.35 0.04 -11.48
N GLU A 67 -5.55 -0.34 -10.21
CA GLU A 67 -4.52 -1.01 -9.43
C GLU A 67 -4.08 -2.35 -10.05
N SER A 68 -5.02 -3.11 -10.62
CA SER A 68 -4.74 -4.36 -11.35
C SER A 68 -3.87 -4.12 -12.57
N LEU A 69 -4.25 -3.14 -13.41
CA LEU A 69 -3.52 -2.78 -14.62
C LEU A 69 -2.11 -2.26 -14.31
N LEU A 70 -1.95 -1.45 -13.26
CA LEU A 70 -0.64 -0.99 -12.82
C LEU A 70 0.24 -2.16 -12.34
N LYS A 71 -0.33 -3.11 -11.60
CA LYS A 71 0.39 -4.33 -11.16
C LYS A 71 0.81 -5.19 -12.34
N GLU A 72 -0.03 -5.32 -13.36
CA GLU A 72 0.29 -6.05 -14.58
C GLU A 72 1.40 -5.35 -15.36
N TYR A 73 1.30 -4.03 -15.54
CA TYR A 73 2.31 -3.23 -16.24
C TYR A 73 3.68 -3.24 -15.56
N LEU A 74 3.71 -3.26 -14.22
CA LEU A 74 4.97 -3.27 -13.44
C LEU A 74 5.61 -4.66 -13.32
N LYS A 75 4.90 -5.75 -13.67
CA LYS A 75 5.52 -7.07 -13.77
C LYS A 75 6.35 -7.13 -15.05
N LYS A 76 7.67 -7.04 -14.89
CA LYS A 76 8.65 -7.42 -15.92
C LYS A 76 8.49 -8.88 -16.31
#